data_AF-D3S371-F1
#
_entry.id   AF-D3S371-F1
#
_cell.length_a   1.000
_cell.length_b   1.000
_cell.length_c   1.000
_cell.angle_alpha   90.00
_cell.angle_beta   90.00
_cell.angle_gamma   90.00
#
_symmetry.space_group_name_H-M   'P 1'
#
loop_
_entity.id
_entity.type
_entity.pdbx_description
1 polymer ?
#
loop_
_entity_poly.entity_id
_entity_poly.type
_entity_poly.pdbx_seq_one_letter_code
_entity_poly.pdbx_strand_id
1 'polypeptide(L)'
;MTLVGEERVRKFVIVQFYDSEMEDTPFLVETDLTEEELSEQVEEIIKRYEEEEFYDWSYDDIVEELKKRGVIRVIPADFYRIYA
;
A
#
# COMPACT_ATOMS: atom_id res chain seq x y z
N MET A 1 14.68 4.93 -32.43
CA MET A 1 13.32 5.32 -32.02
C MET A 1 13.09 4.67 -30.68
N THR A 2 12.91 5.51 -29.66
CA THR A 2 12.76 5.16 -28.25
C THR A 2 11.53 4.28 -28.07
N LEU A 3 11.68 3.17 -27.35
CA LEU A 3 10.56 2.32 -26.97
C LEU A 3 9.57 3.16 -26.16
N VAL A 4 8.32 3.08 -26.59
CA VAL A 4 7.13 3.69 -26.02
C VAL A 4 7.10 3.37 -24.54
N GLY A 5 7.03 4.39 -23.68
CA GLY A 5 6.87 4.22 -22.25
C GLY A 5 5.66 3.34 -21.99
N GLU A 6 5.82 2.30 -21.18
CA GLU A 6 4.71 1.45 -20.76
C GLU A 6 3.62 2.35 -20.18
N GLU A 7 2.46 2.36 -20.81
CA GLU A 7 1.28 3.03 -20.27
C GLU A 7 0.92 2.31 -18.97
N ARG A 8 1.30 2.88 -17.83
CA ARG A 8 1.01 2.29 -16.52
C ARG A 8 -0.48 2.41 -16.25
N VAL A 9 -1.20 1.31 -16.48
CA VAL A 9 -2.63 1.21 -16.23
C VAL A 9 -2.85 1.14 -14.72
N ARG A 10 -3.64 2.08 -14.20
CA ARG A 10 -4.09 2.01 -12.81
C ARG A 10 -4.96 0.78 -12.57
N LYS A 11 -4.68 0.09 -11.48
CA LYS A 11 -5.36 -1.14 -11.07
C LYS A 11 -5.75 -1.06 -9.60
N PHE A 12 -6.70 -1.91 -9.24
CA PHE A 12 -7.10 -2.11 -7.85
C PHE A 12 -6.39 -3.33 -7.30
N VAL A 13 -5.72 -3.17 -6.15
CA VAL A 13 -5.05 -4.25 -5.43
C VAL A 13 -5.53 -4.28 -3.99
N ILE A 14 -5.52 -5.48 -3.43
CA ILE A 14 -5.82 -5.70 -2.02
C ILE A 14 -4.48 -5.83 -1.31
N VAL A 15 -4.20 -4.92 -0.38
CA VAL A 15 -3.02 -4.96 0.47
C VAL A 15 -3.44 -5.59 1.80
N GLN A 16 -2.78 -6.70 2.14
CA GLN A 16 -2.97 -7.39 3.41
C GLN A 16 -1.61 -7.56 4.05
N PHE A 17 -1.51 -7.11 5.30
CA PHE A 17 -0.33 -7.34 6.12
C PHE A 17 -0.60 -8.55 7.02
N TYR A 18 0.39 -9.41 7.18
CA TYR A 18 0.26 -10.65 7.93
C TYR A 18 1.13 -10.57 9.19
N ASP A 19 0.58 -10.06 10.29
CA ASP A 19 1.13 -10.29 11.63
C ASP A 19 0.08 -10.97 12.52
N SER A 20 0.54 -11.84 13.42
CA SER A 20 -0.27 -12.91 14.02
C SER A 20 -1.19 -12.46 15.16
N GLU A 21 -1.27 -11.16 15.47
CA GLU A 21 -1.98 -10.68 16.66
C GLU A 21 -3.14 -9.70 16.39
N MET A 22 -3.37 -9.28 15.14
CA MET A 22 -4.50 -8.43 14.78
C MET A 22 -5.29 -9.00 13.59
N GLU A 23 -6.62 -8.97 13.67
CA GLU A 23 -7.49 -9.19 12.53
C GLU A 23 -7.31 -8.02 11.55
N ASP A 24 -6.22 -8.05 10.77
CA ASP A 24 -5.87 -6.97 9.86
C ASP A 24 -6.89 -6.90 8.73
N THR A 25 -7.65 -5.81 8.72
CA THR A 25 -8.63 -5.53 7.68
C THR A 25 -7.87 -5.22 6.39
N PRO A 26 -8.10 -5.96 5.30
CA PRO A 26 -7.40 -5.72 4.05
C PRO A 26 -7.77 -4.34 3.48
N PHE A 27 -6.78 -3.65 2.90
CA PHE A 27 -6.96 -2.36 2.26
C PHE A 27 -7.18 -2.53 0.76
N LEU A 28 -8.31 -2.06 0.23
CA LEU A 28 -8.51 -1.92 -1.21
C LEU A 28 -7.88 -0.59 -1.67
N VAL A 29 -6.91 -0.66 -2.57
CA VAL A 29 -6.17 0.51 -3.03
C VAL A 29 -6.09 0.57 -4.55
N GLU A 30 -6.10 1.77 -5.10
CA GLU A 30 -5.80 2.07 -6.50
C GLU A 30 -4.32 2.46 -6.63
N THR A 31 -3.59 1.84 -7.55
CA THR A 31 -2.18 2.12 -7.83
C THR A 31 -1.82 1.83 -9.29
N ASP A 32 -0.81 2.49 -9.83
CA ASP A 32 -0.19 2.18 -11.13
C ASP A 32 1.10 1.35 -10.99
N LEU A 33 1.53 1.05 -9.75
CA LEU A 33 2.71 0.23 -9.47
C LEU A 33 2.47 -1.25 -9.71
N THR A 34 3.52 -1.96 -10.07
CA THR A 34 3.58 -3.42 -9.97
C THR A 34 3.52 -3.90 -8.52
N GLU A 35 3.25 -5.19 -8.32
CA GLU A 35 3.27 -5.78 -6.98
C GLU A 35 4.66 -5.68 -6.34
N GLU A 36 5.71 -5.91 -7.14
CA GLU A 36 7.12 -5.79 -6.73
C GLU A 36 7.45 -4.35 -6.31
N GLU A 37 7.15 -3.35 -7.14
CA GLU A 37 7.40 -1.95 -6.79
C GLU A 37 6.61 -1.50 -5.55
N LEU A 38 5.37 -1.95 -5.39
CA LEU A 38 4.58 -1.63 -4.20
C LEU A 38 5.18 -2.28 -2.95
N SER A 39 5.69 -3.51 -3.07
CA SER A 39 6.37 -4.23 -1.99
C SER A 39 7.66 -3.52 -1.59
N GLU A 40 8.47 -3.09 -2.57
CA GLU A 40 9.68 -2.28 -2.32
C GLU A 40 9.35 -0.98 -1.57
N GLN A 41 8.26 -0.29 -1.93
CA GLN A 41 7.83 0.92 -1.22
C GLN A 41 7.44 0.63 0.23
N VAL A 42 6.76 -0.49 0.49
CA VAL A 42 6.39 -0.92 1.84
C VAL A 42 7.65 -1.23 2.67
N GLU A 43 8.58 -2.01 2.12
CA GLU A 43 9.83 -2.37 2.80
C GLU A 43 10.67 -1.14 3.14
N GLU A 44 10.74 -0.15 2.24
CA GLU A 44 11.45 1.10 2.49
C GLU A 44 10.84 1.87 3.67
N ILE A 45 9.50 1.92 3.77
CA ILE A 45 8.80 2.58 4.88
C ILE A 45 9.08 1.85 6.20
N ILE A 46 8.95 0.52 6.23
CA ILE A 46 9.21 -0.30 7.42
C ILE A 46 10.65 -0.08 7.90
N LYS A 47 11.62 -0.23 6.99
CA LYS A 47 13.04 -0.05 7.32
C LYS A 47 13.32 1.33 7.88
N ARG A 48 12.70 2.37 7.32
CA ARG A 48 12.83 3.74 7.83
C ARG A 48 12.29 3.86 9.25
N TYR A 49 11.15 3.25 9.57
CA TYR A 49 10.62 3.26 10.93
C TYR A 49 11.52 2.52 11.91
N GLU A 50 12.10 1.38 11.50
CA GLU A 50 13.08 0.64 12.30
C GLU A 50 14.35 1.47 12.57
N GLU A 51 14.87 2.18 11.55
CA GLU A 51 16.05 3.03 11.68
C GLU A 51 15.82 4.28 12.54
N GLU A 52 14.61 4.84 12.49
CA GLU A 52 14.20 6.00 13.29
C GLU A 52 13.76 5.62 14.73
N GLU A 53 13.90 4.35 15.13
CA GLU A 53 13.49 3.81 16.44
C GLU A 53 12.01 4.08 16.79
N PHE A 54 11.16 4.25 15.77
CA PHE A 54 9.72 4.25 15.98
C PHE A 54 9.29 2.80 16.17
N TYR A 55 9.05 2.38 17.41
CA TYR A 55 8.60 1.02 17.72
C TYR A 55 7.08 0.87 17.82
N ASP A 56 6.33 1.95 17.60
CA ASP A 56 4.87 2.03 17.79
C ASP A 56 4.13 2.33 16.48
N TRP A 57 4.73 2.00 15.32
CA TRP A 57 4.04 2.14 14.04
C TRP A 57 3.04 1.00 13.83
N SER A 58 1.96 1.31 13.14
CA SER A 58 0.91 0.39 12.74
C SER A 58 0.84 0.22 11.21
N TYR A 59 0.06 -0.76 10.74
CA TYR A 59 -0.20 -0.91 9.31
C TYR A 59 -0.93 0.28 8.69
N ASP A 60 -1.79 0.95 9.45
CA ASP A 60 -2.42 2.20 9.02
C ASP A 60 -1.38 3.31 8.77
N ASP A 61 -0.28 3.36 9.55
CA ASP A 61 0.80 4.32 9.34
C ASP A 61 1.55 4.06 8.03
N ILE A 62 1.75 2.78 7.67
CA ILE A 62 2.35 2.41 6.38
C ILE A 62 1.45 2.85 5.23
N VAL A 63 0.14 2.57 5.34
CA VAL A 63 -0.84 2.95 4.32
C VAL A 63 -0.93 4.47 4.16
N GLU A 64 -0.91 5.22 5.26
CA GLU A 64 -0.91 6.68 5.21
C GLU A 64 0.39 7.24 4.61
N GLU A 65 1.56 6.63 4.85
CA GLU A 65 2.80 7.03 4.19
C GLU A 65 2.77 6.76 2.68
N LEU A 66 2.29 5.59 2.24
CA LEU A 66 2.12 5.28 0.82
C LEU A 66 1.19 6.28 0.12
N LYS A 67 0.12 6.70 0.82
CA LYS A 67 -0.82 7.73 0.34
C LYS A 67 -0.18 9.11 0.28
N LYS A 68 0.59 9.52 1.30
CA LYS A 68 1.33 10.80 1.31
C LYS A 68 2.35 10.87 0.17
N ARG A 69 2.97 9.75 -0.17
CA ARG A 69 3.90 9.63 -1.31
C ARG A 69 3.18 9.64 -2.68
N GLY A 70 1.85 9.54 -2.69
CA GLY A 70 1.05 9.49 -3.92
C GLY A 70 1.14 8.15 -4.66
N VAL A 71 1.65 7.10 -3.99
CA VAL A 71 1.85 5.76 -4.55
C VAL A 71 0.54 4.99 -4.65
N ILE A 72 -0.35 5.20 -3.69
CA ILE A 72 -1.66 4.57 -3.63
C ILE A 72 -2.76 5.59 -3.38
N ARG A 73 -3.98 5.20 -3.73
CA ARG A 73 -5.20 5.82 -3.25
C ARG A 73 -6.07 4.78 -2.58
N VAL A 74 -6.31 4.95 -1.27
CA VAL A 74 -7.19 4.06 -0.51
C VAL A 74 -8.64 4.25 -0.97
N ILE A 75 -9.32 3.15 -1.26
CA ILE A 75 -10.75 3.13 -1.52
C ILE A 75 -11.45 2.80 -0.19
N PRO A 76 -12.36 3.66 0.29
CA PRO A 76 -13.02 3.44 1.58
C PRO A 76 -13.70 2.07 1.67
N ALA A 77 -13.45 1.35 2.77
CA ALA A 77 -14.01 0.03 3.01
C ALA A 77 -15.55 0.01 3.09
N ASP A 78 -16.20 1.16 3.31
CA ASP A 78 -17.66 1.30 3.19
C ASP A 78 -18.18 0.88 1.80
N PHE A 79 -17.35 1.03 0.75
CA PHE A 79 -17.69 0.56 -0.60
C PHE A 79 -17.72 -0.97 -0.69
N TYR A 80 -16.84 -1.67 0.06
CA TYR A 80 -16.79 -3.12 0.11
C TYR A 80 -18.02 -3.71 0.82
N ARG A 81 -18.52 -3.05 1.88
CA ARG A 81 -19.73 -3.48 2.61
C ARG A 81 -21.03 -3.42 1.79
N ILE A 82 -21.09 -2.63 0.72
CA ILE A 82 -22.28 -2.54 -0.15
C ILE A 82 -22.36 -3.73 -1.11
N TYR A 83 -21.22 -4.35 -1.45
CA TYR A 83 -21.11 -5.41 -2.45
C TYR A 83 -20.79 -6.80 -1.89
N ALA A 84 -20.56 -6.92 -0.57
CA ALA A 84 -20.30 -8.19 0.12
C ALA A 84 -21.58 -8.94 0.51
#